data_AF-A0A7S2KUF3-F1
#
_entry.id   AF-A0A7S2KUF3-F1
#
_cell.length_a   1.000
_cell.length_b   1.000
_cell.length_c   1.000
_cell.angle_alpha   90.00
_cell.angle_beta   90.00
_cell.angle_gamma   90.00
#
_symmetry.space_group_name_H-M   'P 1'
#
loop_
_entity.id
_entity.type
_entity.pdbx_description
1 polymer ?
#
loop_
_entity_poly.entity_id
_entity_poly.type
_entity_poly.pdbx_seq_one_letter_code
_entity_poly.pdbx_strand_id
1 'polypeptide(L)'
;IGSSVMAGHDNCHYDAYESQMERLFSPIWQAADMEFTFQNAGEGGGCGDSFENQVWCVKQNISPDVDVVHYEWTYFEHGAAYDWHESLLRWIQMLPKQPPLHIFNTGRNNKNDRDVKLTDYYARYGFNAFYMRTGFENGGYDYEKEKSEKEIDRFAWGHVGDGYHNTTRYGELEEDDLRKTSLGVVMRNWHPGPMGFQLTSDSFTYVYTHAILKALDIIEKEVNDGKDPREKWDASTRPIFMKGDLPEPMYCDPIYCVVDEPPGCLNYELPTFGQWGPRVEDPDDDLNPYLGEVQKWNVWHKDNDLWYMVGKQDTSLFKKRDDAEMCRHLDACGGISASKAEDGMVVFRLPKMEVGLVVVCGCCGKDVGQNMFMDNENLEISFNTVPLNKTTFDVWPNKKCVRLLKKFPTSGRESETPTGHHYLALKLLENQVGADVRISHVFTI
;
A
#
# COMPACT_ATOMS: atom_id res chain seq x y z
N ILE A 1 2.00 -1.93 -3.84
CA ILE A 1 1.32 -1.08 -2.83
C ILE A 1 1.45 0.36 -3.29
N GLY A 2 0.45 1.20 -3.04
CA GLY A 2 0.54 2.57 -3.49
C GLY A 2 -0.74 3.37 -3.40
N SER A 3 -0.71 4.53 -4.05
CA SER A 3 -1.81 5.46 -4.10
C SER A 3 -2.84 5.10 -5.18
N SER A 4 -3.72 6.04 -5.50
CA SER A 4 -4.62 5.97 -6.64
C SER A 4 -3.91 5.74 -7.97
N VAL A 5 -2.58 6.02 -8.10
CA VAL A 5 -1.86 5.80 -9.38
C VAL A 5 -1.68 4.31 -9.56
N MET A 6 -1.19 3.65 -8.51
CA MET A 6 -1.07 2.20 -8.42
C MET A 6 -2.45 1.55 -8.54
N ALA A 7 -3.49 2.04 -7.84
CA ALA A 7 -4.85 1.51 -7.96
C ALA A 7 -5.41 1.59 -9.41
N GLY A 8 -4.82 2.46 -10.24
CA GLY A 8 -5.24 2.72 -11.60
C GLY A 8 -6.40 3.69 -11.72
N HIS A 9 -6.73 4.45 -10.65
CA HIS A 9 -7.81 5.45 -10.68
C HIS A 9 -7.61 6.46 -11.80
N ASP A 10 -8.74 7.05 -12.21
CA ASP A 10 -8.82 8.01 -13.32
C ASP A 10 -8.32 7.46 -14.67
N ASN A 11 -7.95 6.18 -14.74
CA ASN A 11 -7.65 5.40 -15.93
C ASN A 11 -8.56 4.15 -15.96
N CYS A 12 -8.67 3.46 -17.09
CA CYS A 12 -9.21 2.10 -17.07
C CYS A 12 -8.17 1.20 -16.39
N HIS A 13 -8.55 0.36 -15.42
CA HIS A 13 -7.61 -0.58 -14.77
C HIS A 13 -6.86 -1.44 -15.81
N TYR A 14 -7.54 -1.81 -16.90
CA TYR A 14 -6.95 -2.48 -18.07
C TYR A 14 -5.70 -1.78 -18.65
N ASP A 15 -5.53 -0.48 -18.45
CA ASP A 15 -4.45 0.34 -19.02
C ASP A 15 -3.41 0.77 -17.98
N ALA A 16 -3.62 0.42 -16.71
CA ALA A 16 -2.64 0.63 -15.65
C ALA A 16 -1.33 -0.13 -15.96
N TYR A 17 -0.20 0.35 -15.46
CA TYR A 17 1.11 -0.18 -15.86
C TYR A 17 1.30 -1.65 -15.46
N GLU A 18 0.65 -2.08 -14.37
CA GLU A 18 0.63 -3.45 -13.86
C GLU A 18 -0.02 -4.37 -14.90
N SER A 19 -1.23 -4.02 -15.35
CA SER A 19 -1.95 -4.73 -16.42
C SER A 19 -1.15 -4.78 -17.72
N GLN A 20 -0.47 -3.69 -18.07
CA GLN A 20 0.39 -3.66 -19.26
C GLN A 20 1.59 -4.58 -19.11
N MET A 21 2.17 -4.62 -17.90
CA MET A 21 3.33 -5.45 -17.57
C MET A 21 2.95 -6.94 -17.56
N GLU A 22 1.80 -7.30 -16.99
CA GLU A 22 1.27 -8.66 -17.05
C GLU A 22 1.14 -9.12 -18.50
N ARG A 23 0.55 -8.32 -19.40
CA ARG A 23 0.42 -8.69 -20.82
C ARG A 23 1.76 -8.82 -21.53
N LEU A 24 2.70 -7.94 -21.21
CA LEU A 24 4.01 -7.95 -21.83
C LEU A 24 4.84 -9.15 -21.39
N PHE A 25 4.71 -9.55 -20.12
CA PHE A 25 5.62 -10.51 -19.50
C PHE A 25 5.03 -11.91 -19.33
N SER A 26 3.71 -12.06 -19.22
CA SER A 26 3.04 -13.36 -19.06
C SER A 26 3.39 -14.39 -20.14
N PRO A 27 3.51 -14.05 -21.44
CA PRO A 27 3.86 -15.05 -22.46
C PRO A 27 5.21 -15.73 -22.20
N ILE A 28 6.16 -15.03 -21.57
CA ILE A 28 7.48 -15.59 -21.22
C ILE A 28 7.33 -16.65 -20.12
N TRP A 29 6.54 -16.36 -19.08
CA TRP A 29 6.30 -17.29 -17.97
C TRP A 29 5.40 -18.46 -18.38
N GLN A 30 4.40 -18.22 -19.22
CA GLN A 30 3.54 -19.27 -19.78
C GLN A 30 4.34 -20.28 -20.60
N ALA A 31 5.38 -19.84 -21.32
CA ALA A 31 6.29 -20.75 -22.02
C ALA A 31 7.05 -21.71 -21.08
N ALA A 32 7.12 -21.38 -19.78
CA ALA A 32 7.70 -22.19 -18.73
C ALA A 32 6.66 -22.89 -17.84
N ASP A 33 5.37 -22.93 -18.24
CA ASP A 33 4.26 -23.46 -17.43
C ASP A 33 4.08 -22.74 -16.08
N MET A 34 4.38 -21.42 -16.08
CA MET A 34 4.25 -20.55 -14.92
C MET A 34 3.25 -19.42 -15.20
N GLU A 35 2.65 -18.91 -14.13
CA GLU A 35 1.79 -17.73 -14.17
C GLU A 35 2.54 -16.51 -13.65
N PHE A 36 2.39 -15.38 -14.34
CA PHE A 36 2.87 -14.09 -13.86
C PHE A 36 1.67 -13.27 -13.40
N THR A 37 1.68 -12.84 -12.14
CA THR A 37 0.56 -12.15 -11.51
C THR A 37 1.00 -10.86 -10.84
N PHE A 38 0.22 -9.81 -10.95
CA PHE A 38 0.30 -8.60 -10.14
C PHE A 38 -0.74 -8.62 -9.01
N GLN A 39 -0.28 -8.36 -7.79
CA GLN A 39 -1.14 -8.14 -6.64
C GLN A 39 -1.17 -6.64 -6.32
N ASN A 40 -2.24 -5.98 -6.76
CA ASN A 40 -2.34 -4.53 -6.68
C ASN A 40 -3.07 -4.08 -5.42
N ALA A 41 -2.31 -3.79 -4.36
CA ALA A 41 -2.80 -3.15 -3.13
C ALA A 41 -2.60 -1.63 -3.18
N GLY A 42 -2.93 -1.01 -4.32
CA GLY A 42 -3.02 0.44 -4.47
C GLY A 42 -4.36 0.95 -3.98
N GLU A 43 -4.39 2.10 -3.30
CA GLU A 43 -5.60 2.64 -2.68
C GLU A 43 -5.79 4.14 -2.93
N GLY A 44 -7.03 4.55 -3.14
CA GLY A 44 -7.37 5.96 -3.26
C GLY A 44 -7.24 6.75 -1.96
N GLY A 45 -6.68 7.96 -2.02
CA GLY A 45 -6.46 8.80 -0.84
C GLY A 45 -7.71 9.25 -0.05
N GLY A 46 -8.91 8.95 -0.56
CA GLY A 46 -10.19 9.17 0.12
C GLY A 46 -10.50 8.19 1.25
N CYS A 47 -9.75 7.08 1.35
CA CYS A 47 -9.93 6.04 2.37
C CYS A 47 -9.13 6.38 3.65
N GLY A 48 -8.82 5.40 4.51
CA GLY A 48 -8.00 5.60 5.70
C GLY A 48 -6.50 5.62 5.41
N ASP A 49 -6.08 5.05 4.28
CA ASP A 49 -4.68 4.98 3.87
C ASP A 49 -4.10 6.30 3.33
N SER A 50 -2.78 6.39 3.45
CA SER A 50 -1.87 7.38 2.91
C SER A 50 -0.45 6.80 2.88
N PHE A 51 0.50 7.54 2.30
CA PHE A 51 1.90 7.14 2.27
C PHE A 51 2.52 7.00 3.67
N GLU A 52 2.01 7.74 4.67
CA GLU A 52 2.52 7.69 6.04
C GLU A 52 2.04 6.47 6.85
N ASN A 53 0.88 5.89 6.54
CA ASN A 53 0.31 4.78 7.33
C ASN A 53 0.25 3.43 6.57
N GLN A 54 0.08 3.40 5.25
CA GLN A 54 -0.08 2.14 4.50
C GLN A 54 1.15 1.23 4.65
N VAL A 55 2.35 1.81 4.76
CA VAL A 55 3.61 1.08 4.95
C VAL A 55 3.65 0.28 6.27
N TRP A 56 2.87 0.66 7.28
CA TRP A 56 2.76 -0.06 8.55
C TRP A 56 1.91 -1.32 8.44
N CYS A 57 1.15 -1.45 7.36
CA CYS A 57 0.37 -2.63 7.05
C CYS A 57 1.10 -3.56 6.07
N VAL A 58 2.43 -3.48 5.97
CA VAL A 58 3.26 -4.26 5.03
C VAL A 58 2.95 -5.76 5.05
N LYS A 59 2.78 -6.37 6.23
CA LYS A 59 2.46 -7.81 6.36
C LYS A 59 1.08 -8.17 5.83
N GLN A 60 0.14 -7.23 5.84
CA GLN A 60 -1.24 -7.43 5.40
C GLN A 60 -1.41 -7.05 3.92
N ASN A 61 -0.71 -6.02 3.45
CA ASN A 61 -0.83 -5.49 2.10
C ASN A 61 -0.01 -6.30 1.08
N ILE A 62 1.03 -7.01 1.53
CA ILE A 62 1.94 -7.78 0.66
C ILE A 62 1.79 -9.27 0.97
N SER A 63 1.51 -10.09 -0.04
CA SER A 63 1.49 -11.54 0.13
C SER A 63 2.87 -12.07 0.53
N PRO A 64 2.93 -13.11 1.39
CA PRO A 64 4.18 -13.78 1.71
C PRO A 64 4.89 -14.40 0.50
N ASP A 65 4.16 -14.60 -0.62
CA ASP A 65 4.65 -15.26 -1.82
C ASP A 65 5.17 -14.31 -2.91
N VAL A 66 5.14 -12.99 -2.66
CA VAL A 66 5.59 -11.97 -3.61
C VAL A 66 7.09 -12.06 -3.88
N ASP A 67 7.46 -12.06 -5.16
CA ASP A 67 8.87 -12.09 -5.59
C ASP A 67 9.49 -10.69 -5.80
N VAL A 68 8.68 -9.65 -6.04
CA VAL A 68 9.12 -8.25 -6.20
C VAL A 68 8.02 -7.30 -5.70
N VAL A 69 8.38 -6.27 -4.93
CA VAL A 69 7.42 -5.26 -4.46
C VAL A 69 7.61 -3.95 -5.21
N HIS A 70 6.52 -3.41 -5.75
CA HIS A 70 6.49 -2.04 -6.27
C HIS A 70 5.81 -1.13 -5.25
N TYR A 71 6.37 0.07 -5.09
CA TYR A 71 5.83 1.13 -4.26
C TYR A 71 5.63 2.40 -5.07
N GLU A 72 4.42 2.98 -4.96
CA GLU A 72 4.08 4.26 -5.55
C GLU A 72 3.19 5.03 -4.58
N TRP A 73 3.75 5.99 -3.86
CA TRP A 73 2.97 7.11 -3.29
C TRP A 73 3.59 8.46 -3.64
N THR A 74 4.62 8.43 -4.48
CA THR A 74 5.53 9.53 -4.77
C THR A 74 4.83 10.77 -5.32
N TYR A 75 3.63 10.61 -5.87
CA TYR A 75 2.80 11.73 -6.29
C TYR A 75 2.24 12.56 -5.11
N PHE A 76 1.95 11.94 -3.97
CA PHE A 76 1.36 12.57 -2.78
C PHE A 76 2.35 12.80 -1.64
N GLU A 77 3.51 12.16 -1.74
CA GLU A 77 4.58 12.29 -0.77
C GLU A 77 5.06 13.73 -0.62
N HIS A 78 5.34 14.07 0.62
CA HIS A 78 5.94 15.33 1.01
C HIS A 78 6.65 15.16 2.34
N GLY A 79 7.62 16.04 2.62
CA GLY A 79 8.32 16.04 3.90
C GLY A 79 9.12 14.75 4.17
N ALA A 80 8.62 13.91 5.08
CA ALA A 80 9.31 12.76 5.67
C ALA A 80 9.18 11.43 4.88
N ALA A 81 8.84 11.48 3.59
CA ALA A 81 8.62 10.29 2.76
C ALA A 81 9.78 9.27 2.81
N TYR A 82 11.02 9.75 2.82
CA TYR A 82 12.21 8.90 2.86
C TYR A 82 12.33 8.06 4.13
N ASP A 83 11.81 8.56 5.26
CA ASP A 83 11.79 7.82 6.53
C ASP A 83 10.86 6.60 6.39
N TRP A 84 9.77 6.76 5.65
CA TRP A 84 8.82 5.69 5.32
C TRP A 84 9.36 4.73 4.25
N HIS A 85 10.06 5.24 3.23
CA HIS A 85 10.71 4.40 2.22
C HIS A 85 11.73 3.46 2.85
N GLU A 86 12.56 3.98 3.75
CA GLU A 86 13.53 3.14 4.44
C GLU A 86 12.86 2.16 5.40
N SER A 87 11.84 2.59 6.15
CA SER A 87 11.09 1.68 7.02
C SER A 87 10.50 0.51 6.22
N LEU A 88 9.81 0.83 5.12
CA LEU A 88 9.23 -0.16 4.21
C LEU A 88 10.30 -1.09 3.63
N LEU A 89 11.40 -0.54 3.14
CA LEU A 89 12.51 -1.32 2.59
C LEU A 89 13.04 -2.33 3.59
N ARG A 90 13.28 -1.91 4.83
CA ARG A 90 13.78 -2.80 5.89
C ARG A 90 12.77 -3.90 6.21
N TRP A 91 11.49 -3.53 6.38
CA TRP A 91 10.44 -4.48 6.72
C TRP A 91 10.15 -5.49 5.61
N ILE A 92 10.21 -5.09 4.34
CA ILE A 92 10.02 -6.00 3.21
C ILE A 92 11.11 -7.08 3.17
N GLN A 93 12.35 -6.72 3.52
CA GLN A 93 13.44 -7.69 3.59
C GLN A 93 13.27 -8.74 4.71
N MET A 94 12.33 -8.50 5.64
CA MET A 94 11.96 -9.46 6.69
C MET A 94 10.80 -10.38 6.27
N LEU A 95 10.19 -10.17 5.09
CA LEU A 95 9.15 -11.05 4.55
C LEU A 95 9.76 -12.38 4.04
N PRO A 96 8.98 -13.47 3.96
CA PRO A 96 9.51 -14.82 3.69
C PRO A 96 10.40 -14.91 2.43
N LYS A 97 10.00 -14.26 1.33
CA LYS A 97 10.79 -14.25 0.09
C LYS A 97 11.82 -13.12 -0.02
N GLN A 98 11.79 -12.15 0.89
CA GLN A 98 12.67 -10.98 0.90
C GLN A 98 12.66 -10.24 -0.45
N PRO A 99 11.48 -9.87 -0.97
CA PRO A 99 11.41 -9.34 -2.32
C PRO A 99 12.15 -8.00 -2.41
N PRO A 100 12.88 -7.73 -3.50
CA PRO A 100 13.42 -6.40 -3.74
C PRO A 100 12.29 -5.37 -3.82
N LEU A 101 12.55 -4.19 -3.28
CA LEU A 101 11.63 -3.05 -3.33
C LEU A 101 12.03 -2.12 -4.47
N HIS A 102 11.11 -1.87 -5.39
CA HIS A 102 11.28 -0.87 -6.43
C HIS A 102 10.29 0.28 -6.27
N ILE A 103 10.80 1.49 -6.12
CA ILE A 103 9.99 2.71 -6.07
C ILE A 103 9.74 3.18 -7.50
N PHE A 104 8.47 3.36 -7.84
CA PHE A 104 8.06 4.10 -9.01
C PHE A 104 7.81 5.55 -8.59
N ASN A 105 8.72 6.45 -8.99
CA ASN A 105 8.66 7.87 -8.71
C ASN A 105 8.15 8.64 -9.94
N THR A 106 7.00 9.30 -9.82
CA THR A 106 6.40 10.09 -10.92
C THR A 106 7.17 11.39 -11.20
N GLY A 107 8.03 11.82 -10.28
CA GLY A 107 8.81 13.05 -10.34
C GLY A 107 10.19 12.92 -10.98
N ARG A 108 11.05 13.88 -10.64
CA ARG A 108 12.44 14.00 -11.13
C ARG A 108 13.42 13.34 -10.17
N ASN A 109 14.44 12.70 -10.71
CA ASN A 109 15.64 12.31 -9.99
C ASN A 109 16.54 13.53 -9.77
N ASN A 110 16.68 13.95 -8.51
CA ASN A 110 17.73 14.89 -8.14
C ASN A 110 18.96 14.08 -7.70
N LYS A 111 20.13 14.27 -8.32
CA LYS A 111 21.35 13.47 -8.05
C LYS A 111 21.81 13.42 -6.58
N ASN A 112 21.34 14.34 -5.75
CA ASN A 112 21.67 14.42 -4.31
C ASN A 112 20.46 14.11 -3.41
N ASP A 113 19.37 13.60 -3.99
CA ASP A 113 18.16 13.24 -3.26
C ASP A 113 18.43 12.10 -2.26
N ARG A 114 17.63 12.04 -1.21
CA ARG A 114 17.74 11.00 -0.18
C ARG A 114 17.43 9.61 -0.73
N ASP A 115 16.51 9.49 -1.69
CA ASP A 115 16.22 8.21 -2.36
C ASP A 115 17.42 7.69 -3.16
N VAL A 116 18.22 8.57 -3.78
CA VAL A 116 19.46 8.15 -4.46
C VAL A 116 20.43 7.57 -3.44
N LYS A 117 20.55 8.21 -2.28
CA LYS A 117 21.40 7.70 -1.18
C LYS A 117 20.88 6.38 -0.61
N LEU A 118 19.56 6.23 -0.45
CA LEU A 118 18.95 4.97 -0.07
C LEU A 118 19.25 3.89 -1.12
N THR A 119 19.14 4.23 -2.41
CA THR A 119 19.46 3.32 -3.53
C THR A 119 20.88 2.82 -3.41
N ASP A 120 21.86 3.71 -3.25
CA ASP A 120 23.27 3.33 -3.10
C ASP A 120 23.50 2.48 -1.82
N TYR A 121 22.88 2.86 -0.70
CA TYR A 121 23.09 2.22 0.59
C TYR A 121 22.48 0.82 0.68
N TYR A 122 21.30 0.63 0.07
CA TYR A 122 20.55 -0.61 0.10
C TYR A 122 20.57 -1.38 -1.24
N ALA A 123 21.36 -0.98 -2.23
CA ALA A 123 21.47 -1.65 -3.54
C ALA A 123 21.72 -3.16 -3.42
N ARG A 124 22.49 -3.58 -2.41
CA ARG A 124 22.79 -5.01 -2.16
C ARG A 124 21.55 -5.86 -1.82
N TYR A 125 20.48 -5.21 -1.39
CA TYR A 125 19.16 -5.80 -1.08
C TYR A 125 18.17 -5.65 -2.23
N GLY A 126 18.64 -5.24 -3.41
CA GLY A 126 17.81 -5.06 -4.59
C GLY A 126 16.91 -3.83 -4.55
N PHE A 127 17.16 -2.86 -3.66
CA PHE A 127 16.43 -1.61 -3.68
C PHE A 127 16.76 -0.80 -4.93
N ASN A 128 15.72 -0.27 -5.59
CA ASN A 128 15.86 0.57 -6.78
C ASN A 128 14.76 1.63 -6.84
N ALA A 129 15.03 2.75 -7.51
CA ALA A 129 14.07 3.83 -7.71
C ALA A 129 14.06 4.28 -9.18
N PHE A 130 12.88 4.29 -9.79
CA PHE A 130 12.65 4.66 -11.18
C PHE A 130 11.97 6.02 -11.23
N TYR A 131 12.59 6.98 -11.92
CA TYR A 131 12.09 8.36 -11.99
C TYR A 131 11.54 8.67 -13.37
N MET A 132 10.22 8.74 -13.45
CA MET A 132 9.53 8.85 -14.71
C MET A 132 9.80 10.16 -15.43
N ARG A 133 9.61 11.31 -14.77
CA ARG A 133 9.78 12.61 -15.43
C ARG A 133 11.22 12.80 -15.92
N THR A 134 12.19 12.30 -15.17
CA THR A 134 13.59 12.27 -15.63
C THR A 134 13.78 11.37 -16.84
N GLY A 135 13.10 10.21 -16.89
CA GLY A 135 13.08 9.35 -18.09
C GLY A 135 12.58 10.08 -19.32
N PHE A 136 11.44 10.78 -19.22
CA PHE A 136 10.88 11.60 -20.29
C PHE A 136 11.81 12.73 -20.75
N GLU A 137 12.37 13.48 -19.80
CA GLU A 137 13.30 14.59 -20.09
C GLU A 137 14.58 14.08 -20.78
N ASN A 138 15.09 12.92 -20.36
CA ASN A 138 16.23 12.26 -21.01
C ASN A 138 15.91 11.76 -22.44
N GLY A 139 14.63 11.60 -22.79
CA GLY A 139 14.17 11.34 -24.15
C GLY A 139 14.40 12.51 -25.11
N GLY A 140 14.85 13.67 -24.62
CA GLY A 140 15.31 14.80 -25.43
C GLY A 140 14.24 15.84 -25.74
N TYR A 141 13.04 15.73 -25.17
CA TYR A 141 12.02 16.76 -25.30
C TYR A 141 12.09 17.79 -24.17
N ASP A 142 11.97 19.07 -24.52
CA ASP A 142 12.06 20.18 -23.58
C ASP A 142 10.67 20.57 -23.03
N TYR A 143 10.25 19.84 -21.99
CA TYR A 143 8.96 20.06 -21.31
C TYR A 143 8.88 21.41 -20.60
N GLU A 144 10.00 21.97 -20.14
CA GLU A 144 10.03 23.29 -19.47
C GLU A 144 9.82 24.42 -20.48
N LYS A 145 10.46 24.30 -21.65
CA LYS A 145 10.21 25.24 -22.76
C LYS A 145 8.77 25.18 -23.22
N GLU A 146 8.19 23.99 -23.37
CA GLU A 146 6.78 23.89 -23.73
C GLU A 146 5.85 24.52 -22.69
N LYS A 147 6.10 24.27 -21.40
CA LYS A 147 5.35 24.89 -20.32
C LYS A 147 5.46 26.41 -20.33
N SER A 148 6.66 26.95 -20.53
CA SER A 148 6.91 28.39 -20.48
C SER A 148 6.47 29.14 -21.75
N GLU A 149 6.58 28.52 -22.94
CA GLU A 149 6.25 29.18 -24.21
C GLU A 149 4.82 28.92 -24.69
N LYS A 150 4.26 27.74 -24.39
CA LYS A 150 2.92 27.35 -24.85
C LYS A 150 1.88 27.28 -23.73
N GLU A 151 2.29 27.51 -22.48
CA GLU A 151 1.44 27.34 -21.29
C GLU A 151 0.87 25.91 -21.14
N ILE A 152 1.58 24.91 -21.70
CA ILE A 152 1.19 23.50 -21.61
C ILE A 152 2.09 22.80 -20.59
N ASP A 153 1.56 22.51 -19.40
CA ASP A 153 2.23 21.66 -18.42
C ASP A 153 1.73 20.22 -18.57
N ARG A 154 2.50 19.38 -19.27
CA ARG A 154 2.16 17.98 -19.50
C ARG A 154 2.20 17.12 -18.24
N PHE A 155 2.75 17.63 -17.14
CA PHE A 155 2.75 16.98 -15.84
C PHE A 155 1.75 17.62 -14.86
N ALA A 156 0.89 18.55 -15.32
CA ALA A 156 -0.16 19.16 -14.51
C ALA A 156 -1.50 18.42 -14.65
N TRP A 157 -2.25 18.37 -13.55
CA TRP A 157 -3.53 17.67 -13.45
C TRP A 157 -4.53 18.03 -14.55
N GLY A 158 -5.29 17.04 -15.05
CA GLY A 158 -6.39 17.24 -16.01
C GLY A 158 -5.98 17.40 -17.48
N HIS A 159 -4.74 17.08 -17.85
CA HIS A 159 -4.34 17.03 -19.25
C HIS A 159 -4.73 15.69 -19.88
N VAL A 160 -5.43 15.71 -21.02
CA VAL A 160 -5.86 14.48 -21.70
C VAL A 160 -4.64 13.76 -22.28
N GLY A 161 -4.23 12.70 -21.60
CA GLY A 161 -3.08 11.87 -21.99
C GLY A 161 -1.77 12.30 -21.38
N ASP A 162 -0.70 11.91 -22.05
CA ASP A 162 0.67 12.36 -21.74
C ASP A 162 1.13 13.46 -22.71
N GLY A 163 0.25 13.90 -23.61
CA GLY A 163 0.54 14.91 -24.61
C GLY A 163 1.13 14.43 -25.94
N TYR A 164 1.43 13.14 -26.06
CA TYR A 164 1.94 12.49 -27.27
C TYR A 164 1.02 11.38 -27.74
N HIS A 165 0.48 10.59 -26.81
CA HIS A 165 -0.31 9.42 -27.09
C HIS A 165 -1.71 9.60 -26.55
N ASN A 166 -2.67 9.23 -27.39
CA ASN A 166 -4.07 9.10 -27.01
C ASN A 166 -4.40 7.73 -26.45
N THR A 167 -3.55 6.72 -26.49
CA THR A 167 -3.87 5.42 -25.88
C THR A 167 -2.61 4.74 -25.39
N THR A 168 -2.75 3.67 -24.62
CA THR A 168 -1.65 2.73 -24.42
C THR A 168 -1.40 1.97 -25.73
N ARG A 169 -0.29 1.22 -25.85
CA ARG A 169 -0.05 0.35 -27.02
C ARG A 169 -1.19 -0.63 -27.26
N TYR A 170 -1.79 -1.15 -26.19
CA TYR A 170 -2.90 -2.10 -26.29
C TYR A 170 -4.17 -1.38 -26.72
N GLY A 171 -4.36 -0.13 -26.29
CA GLY A 171 -5.42 0.71 -26.81
C GLY A 171 -5.24 1.13 -28.28
N GLU A 172 -4.00 1.21 -28.78
CA GLU A 172 -3.77 1.48 -30.22
C GLU A 172 -4.18 0.31 -31.11
N LEU A 173 -4.02 -0.92 -30.60
CA LEU A 173 -4.40 -2.17 -31.27
C LEU A 173 -5.90 -2.48 -31.16
N GLU A 174 -6.66 -1.64 -30.47
CA GLU A 174 -8.10 -1.82 -30.32
C GLU A 174 -8.84 -1.61 -31.65
N GLU A 175 -9.67 -2.57 -32.03
CA GLU A 175 -10.45 -2.54 -33.27
C GLU A 175 -11.80 -1.83 -33.08
N ASP A 176 -12.33 -1.80 -31.86
CA ASP A 176 -13.53 -1.03 -31.53
C ASP A 176 -13.18 0.47 -31.42
N ASP A 177 -13.57 1.26 -32.43
CA ASP A 177 -13.34 2.71 -32.47
C ASP A 177 -13.88 3.46 -31.24
N LEU A 178 -15.00 3.01 -30.64
CA LEU A 178 -15.55 3.62 -29.43
C LEU A 178 -14.68 3.29 -28.22
N ARG A 179 -14.13 2.08 -28.15
CA ARG A 179 -13.19 1.67 -27.10
C ARG A 179 -11.88 2.43 -27.23
N LYS A 180 -11.29 2.43 -28.42
CA LYS A 180 -10.09 3.19 -28.74
C LYS A 180 -10.23 4.68 -28.39
N THR A 181 -11.38 5.27 -28.71
CA THR A 181 -11.71 6.66 -28.34
C THR A 181 -11.86 6.82 -26.81
N SER A 182 -12.51 5.87 -26.13
CA SER A 182 -12.65 5.89 -24.67
C SER A 182 -11.30 5.84 -23.96
N LEU A 183 -10.40 4.96 -24.40
CA LEU A 183 -9.03 4.87 -23.90
C LEU A 183 -8.25 6.18 -24.08
N GLY A 184 -8.67 7.01 -25.05
CA GLY A 184 -8.03 8.27 -25.37
C GLY A 184 -8.65 9.59 -24.97
N VAL A 185 -9.88 9.58 -24.46
CA VAL A 185 -10.60 10.81 -24.12
C VAL A 185 -11.23 10.78 -22.73
N VAL A 186 -11.62 9.59 -22.24
CA VAL A 186 -12.63 9.42 -21.18
C VAL A 186 -12.02 9.07 -19.82
N MET A 187 -10.83 8.48 -19.79
CA MET A 187 -10.18 7.96 -18.58
C MET A 187 -8.76 8.55 -18.43
N ARG A 188 -8.62 9.90 -18.36
CA ARG A 188 -7.31 10.56 -18.54
C ARG A 188 -7.06 11.82 -17.69
N ASN A 189 -7.61 11.93 -16.49
CA ASN A 189 -7.34 13.13 -15.69
C ASN A 189 -6.01 13.10 -14.91
N TRP A 190 -5.15 12.08 -15.10
CA TRP A 190 -4.01 11.87 -14.20
C TRP A 190 -2.66 11.42 -14.76
N HIS A 191 -1.60 11.87 -14.07
CA HIS A 191 -0.19 11.54 -14.30
C HIS A 191 0.09 10.17 -13.71
N PRO A 192 0.68 9.25 -14.46
CA PRO A 192 1.71 9.49 -15.47
C PRO A 192 1.27 9.54 -16.94
N GLY A 193 -0.02 9.31 -17.22
CA GLY A 193 -0.54 9.18 -18.58
C GLY A 193 -0.07 7.90 -19.31
N PRO A 194 -0.63 7.59 -20.50
CA PRO A 194 -0.44 6.27 -21.11
C PRO A 194 0.97 5.88 -21.57
N MET A 195 1.77 6.82 -22.07
CA MET A 195 3.20 6.62 -22.33
C MET A 195 3.97 6.44 -21.03
N GLY A 196 3.60 7.13 -19.95
CA GLY A 196 4.26 6.95 -18.65
C GLY A 196 4.04 5.53 -18.10
N PHE A 197 2.81 5.03 -18.12
CA PHE A 197 2.53 3.64 -17.76
C PHE A 197 3.22 2.63 -18.68
N GLN A 198 3.24 2.89 -20.00
CA GLN A 198 3.98 2.03 -20.94
C GLN A 198 5.48 2.00 -20.65
N LEU A 199 6.10 3.17 -20.48
CA LEU A 199 7.53 3.28 -20.22
C LEU A 199 7.89 2.61 -18.89
N THR A 200 7.07 2.78 -17.85
CA THR A 200 7.27 2.11 -16.56
C THR A 200 7.18 0.58 -16.72
N SER A 201 6.13 0.10 -17.38
CA SER A 201 5.92 -1.33 -17.67
C SER A 201 7.08 -1.94 -18.48
N ASP A 202 7.50 -1.27 -19.55
CA ASP A 202 8.63 -1.68 -20.38
C ASP A 202 9.94 -1.67 -19.61
N SER A 203 10.19 -0.62 -18.84
CA SER A 203 11.43 -0.46 -18.09
C SER A 203 11.59 -1.59 -17.07
N PHE A 204 10.54 -1.89 -16.30
CA PHE A 204 10.56 -3.00 -15.37
C PHE A 204 10.70 -4.34 -16.06
N THR A 205 9.94 -4.57 -17.15
CA THR A 205 10.02 -5.82 -17.90
C THR A 205 11.42 -6.04 -18.49
N TYR A 206 12.02 -4.99 -19.05
CA TYR A 206 13.39 -5.02 -19.55
C TYR A 206 14.39 -5.35 -18.43
N VAL A 207 14.31 -4.65 -17.29
CA VAL A 207 15.20 -4.88 -16.14
C VAL A 207 15.05 -6.32 -15.63
N TYR A 208 13.83 -6.83 -15.49
CA TYR A 208 13.58 -8.18 -14.98
C TYR A 208 14.01 -9.24 -15.98
N THR A 209 13.79 -9.03 -17.27
CA THR A 209 14.28 -9.95 -18.31
C THR A 209 15.81 -10.06 -18.26
N HIS A 210 16.51 -8.93 -18.12
CA HIS A 210 17.97 -8.95 -17.97
C HIS A 210 18.43 -9.62 -16.67
N ALA A 211 17.71 -9.43 -15.56
CA ALA A 211 18.02 -10.08 -14.30
C ALA A 211 17.82 -11.60 -14.38
N ILE A 212 16.72 -12.04 -15.00
CA ILE A 212 16.40 -13.46 -15.20
C ILE A 212 17.44 -14.13 -16.10
N LEU A 213 17.81 -13.53 -17.23
CA LEU A 213 18.84 -14.08 -18.12
C LEU A 213 20.17 -14.28 -17.37
N LYS A 214 20.59 -13.29 -16.57
CA LYS A 214 21.78 -13.42 -15.73
C LYS A 214 21.63 -14.53 -14.68
N ALA A 215 20.46 -14.67 -14.06
CA ALA A 215 20.21 -15.74 -13.10
C ALA A 215 20.26 -17.12 -13.77
N LEU A 216 19.69 -17.26 -14.96
CA LEU A 216 19.75 -18.49 -15.76
C LEU A 216 21.19 -18.84 -16.14
N ASP A 217 22.02 -17.87 -16.56
CA ASP A 217 23.45 -18.11 -16.84
C ASP A 217 24.20 -18.65 -15.60
N ILE A 218 23.89 -18.11 -14.41
CA ILE A 218 24.48 -18.56 -13.15
C ILE A 218 24.03 -20.00 -12.81
N ILE A 219 22.74 -20.28 -12.95
CA ILE A 219 22.14 -21.60 -12.67
C ILE A 219 22.67 -22.64 -13.65
N GLU A 220 22.69 -22.34 -14.95
CA GLU A 220 23.19 -23.23 -15.99
C GLU A 220 24.66 -23.60 -15.74
N LYS A 221 25.48 -22.64 -15.33
CA LYS A 221 26.86 -22.91 -14.93
C LYS A 221 26.95 -23.91 -13.78
N GLU A 222 26.11 -23.77 -12.75
CA GLU A 222 26.10 -24.69 -11.61
C GLU A 222 25.65 -26.10 -12.00
N VAL A 223 24.63 -26.21 -12.87
CA VAL A 223 24.19 -27.49 -13.43
C VAL A 223 25.30 -28.15 -14.23
N ASN A 224 26.01 -27.38 -15.07
CA ASN A 224 27.15 -27.87 -15.87
C ASN A 224 28.34 -28.30 -14.99
N ASP A 225 28.50 -27.67 -13.82
CA ASP A 225 29.47 -28.07 -12.79
C ASP A 225 29.03 -29.31 -11.98
N GLY A 226 27.87 -29.91 -12.31
CA GLY A 226 27.32 -31.09 -11.63
C GLY A 226 26.66 -30.80 -10.28
N LYS A 227 26.29 -29.54 -10.01
CA LYS A 227 25.59 -29.14 -8.79
C LYS A 227 24.09 -29.10 -9.02
N ASP A 228 23.31 -29.44 -8.00
CA ASP A 228 21.87 -29.24 -8.01
C ASP A 228 21.55 -27.79 -7.62
N PRO A 229 20.97 -26.97 -8.51
CA PRO A 229 20.67 -25.56 -8.20
C PRO A 229 19.68 -25.43 -7.04
N ARG A 230 18.86 -26.45 -6.75
CA ARG A 230 17.92 -26.43 -5.63
C ARG A 230 18.64 -26.37 -4.27
N GLU A 231 19.86 -26.89 -4.17
CA GLU A 231 20.63 -26.83 -2.92
C GLU A 231 21.00 -25.39 -2.53
N LYS A 232 21.09 -24.47 -3.50
CA LYS A 232 21.49 -23.08 -3.28
C LYS A 232 20.35 -22.09 -3.43
N TRP A 233 19.43 -22.35 -4.35
CA TRP A 233 18.41 -21.38 -4.77
C TRP A 233 17.00 -21.70 -4.27
N ASP A 234 16.81 -22.76 -3.48
CA ASP A 234 15.51 -23.07 -2.88
C ASP A 234 15.10 -21.97 -1.88
N ALA A 235 14.06 -21.21 -2.27
CA ALA A 235 13.51 -20.12 -1.49
C ALA A 235 13.01 -20.55 -0.10
N SER A 236 12.56 -21.81 0.06
CA SER A 236 12.07 -22.33 1.34
C SER A 236 13.17 -22.45 2.40
N THR A 237 14.43 -22.44 1.97
CA THR A 237 15.60 -22.54 2.86
C THR A 237 16.29 -21.19 3.09
N ARG A 238 15.78 -20.10 2.48
CA ARG A 238 16.36 -18.76 2.63
C ARG A 238 16.23 -18.29 4.08
N PRO A 239 17.32 -17.90 4.76
CA PRO A 239 17.24 -17.39 6.12
C PRO A 239 16.56 -16.02 6.12
N ILE A 240 15.49 -15.87 6.90
CA ILE A 240 14.78 -14.59 7.09
C ILE A 240 15.74 -13.57 7.70
N PHE A 241 15.78 -12.35 7.15
CA PHE A 241 16.57 -11.27 7.73
C PHE A 241 15.89 -10.73 8.98
N MET A 242 16.71 -10.55 10.02
CA MET A 242 16.36 -9.91 11.27
C MET A 242 17.03 -8.53 11.34
N LYS A 243 16.77 -7.75 12.39
CA LYS A 243 17.34 -6.39 12.52
C LYS A 243 18.86 -6.33 12.41
N GLY A 244 19.56 -7.39 12.84
CA GLY A 244 21.03 -7.48 12.79
C GLY A 244 21.62 -7.80 11.41
N ASP A 245 20.80 -8.27 10.47
CA ASP A 245 21.25 -8.61 9.11
C ASP A 245 21.25 -7.39 8.18
N LEU A 246 20.46 -6.38 8.53
CA LEU A 246 20.33 -5.11 7.80
C LEU A 246 21.33 -4.07 8.34
N PRO A 247 21.77 -3.11 7.51
CA PRO A 247 22.69 -2.07 7.95
C PRO A 247 22.02 -1.13 8.96
N GLU A 248 22.77 -0.23 9.59
CA GLU A 248 22.18 0.82 10.43
C GLU A 248 21.22 1.71 9.62
N PRO A 249 20.09 2.16 10.18
CA PRO A 249 19.16 3.02 9.46
C PRO A 249 19.78 4.41 9.17
N MET A 250 19.49 4.97 8.00
CA MET A 250 19.93 6.30 7.56
C MET A 250 18.98 7.43 7.97
N TYR A 251 17.69 7.19 7.89
CA TYR A 251 16.60 8.17 7.95
C TYR A 251 15.45 7.72 8.84
N CYS A 252 15.02 6.46 8.79
CA CYS A 252 13.90 5.97 9.59
C CYS A 252 14.18 6.03 11.09
N ASP A 253 13.12 6.18 11.90
CA ASP A 253 13.22 6.15 13.36
C ASP A 253 13.65 4.73 13.80
N PRO A 254 14.85 4.57 14.41
CA PRO A 254 15.38 3.26 14.77
C PRO A 254 14.47 2.50 15.73
N ILE A 255 13.65 3.20 16.52
CA ILE A 255 12.70 2.57 17.45
C ILE A 255 11.69 1.70 16.71
N TYR A 256 11.32 2.06 15.48
CA TYR A 256 10.30 1.35 14.73
C TYR A 256 10.84 0.56 13.53
N CYS A 257 11.96 0.97 12.94
CA CYS A 257 12.49 0.29 11.76
C CYS A 257 13.66 -0.69 12.06
N VAL A 258 14.15 -0.74 13.31
CA VAL A 258 15.17 -1.70 13.76
C VAL A 258 14.52 -2.72 14.69
N VAL A 259 13.68 -3.57 14.11
CA VAL A 259 12.85 -4.59 14.76
C VAL A 259 13.14 -5.97 14.17
N ASP A 260 12.93 -7.03 14.95
CA ASP A 260 13.07 -8.43 14.53
C ASP A 260 11.89 -8.89 13.66
N GLU A 261 10.73 -8.23 13.75
CA GLU A 261 9.56 -8.53 12.91
C GLU A 261 8.92 -7.24 12.35
N PRO A 262 8.45 -7.27 11.09
CA PRO A 262 7.78 -6.11 10.50
C PRO A 262 6.42 -5.86 11.16
N PRO A 263 5.87 -4.63 11.08
CA PRO A 263 4.62 -4.28 11.73
C PRO A 263 3.45 -5.13 11.24
N GLY A 264 2.58 -5.47 12.19
CA GLY A 264 1.33 -6.19 11.95
C GLY A 264 0.16 -5.23 11.86
N CYS A 265 -0.78 -5.51 10.97
CA CYS A 265 -1.94 -4.66 10.76
C CYS A 265 -3.21 -5.48 10.51
N LEU A 266 -4.33 -4.92 10.97
CA LEU A 266 -5.68 -5.29 10.59
C LEU A 266 -6.19 -4.17 9.68
N ASN A 267 -6.16 -4.40 8.37
CA ASN A 267 -6.63 -3.44 7.38
C ASN A 267 -7.98 -3.91 6.81
N TYR A 268 -8.98 -3.05 6.86
CA TYR A 268 -10.28 -3.28 6.22
C TYR A 268 -10.36 -2.65 4.83
N GLU A 269 -9.40 -1.81 4.47
CA GLU A 269 -9.27 -1.33 3.10
C GLU A 269 -8.83 -2.50 2.21
N LEU A 270 -9.36 -2.54 0.99
CA LEU A 270 -9.15 -3.63 0.05
C LEU A 270 -8.48 -3.10 -1.22
N PRO A 271 -7.76 -3.95 -1.97
CA PRO A 271 -7.48 -5.35 -1.64
C PRO A 271 -6.24 -5.51 -0.74
N THR A 272 -6.26 -6.56 0.09
CA THR A 272 -5.12 -6.99 0.90
C THR A 272 -4.77 -8.44 0.58
N PHE A 273 -3.48 -8.80 0.60
CA PHE A 273 -2.99 -10.08 0.08
C PHE A 273 -2.15 -10.89 1.09
N GLY A 274 -1.83 -10.27 2.22
CA GLY A 274 -0.92 -10.80 3.21
C GLY A 274 -1.61 -11.40 4.43
N GLN A 275 -0.86 -11.48 5.51
CA GLN A 275 -1.29 -12.07 6.78
C GLN A 275 -1.68 -10.99 7.79
N TRP A 276 -2.75 -11.29 8.51
CA TRP A 276 -3.37 -10.45 9.52
C TRP A 276 -2.43 -10.29 10.73
N GLY A 277 -2.27 -9.04 11.18
CA GLY A 277 -1.65 -8.73 12.46
C GLY A 277 -2.68 -8.81 13.60
N PRO A 278 -3.20 -7.67 14.09
CA PRO A 278 -4.36 -7.67 14.96
C PRO A 278 -5.56 -8.39 14.35
N ARG A 279 -6.45 -8.90 15.19
CA ARG A 279 -7.72 -9.50 14.76
C ARG A 279 -8.86 -9.09 15.69
N VAL A 280 -10.07 -8.98 15.17
CA VAL A 280 -11.26 -8.80 16.02
C VAL A 280 -11.52 -10.10 16.76
N GLU A 281 -11.76 -9.98 18.05
CA GLU A 281 -12.00 -11.10 18.93
C GLU A 281 -13.47 -11.53 18.88
N ASP A 282 -13.72 -12.84 18.93
CA ASP A 282 -15.08 -13.35 19.03
C ASP A 282 -15.65 -12.97 20.42
N PRO A 283 -16.87 -12.44 20.51
CA PRO A 283 -17.49 -12.09 21.80
C PRO A 283 -17.60 -13.27 22.76
N ASP A 284 -17.67 -14.50 22.23
CA ASP A 284 -17.83 -15.75 22.98
C ASP A 284 -16.49 -16.53 23.14
N ASP A 285 -15.34 -15.99 22.71
CA ASP A 285 -14.03 -16.63 22.91
C ASP A 285 -13.63 -16.62 24.40
N ASP A 286 -13.22 -17.77 24.93
CA ASP A 286 -12.82 -17.94 26.34
C ASP A 286 -11.63 -17.05 26.74
N LEU A 287 -10.81 -16.60 25.78
CA LEU A 287 -9.69 -15.70 26.00
C LEU A 287 -10.06 -14.22 25.85
N ASN A 288 -11.30 -13.89 25.42
CA ASN A 288 -11.78 -12.52 25.35
C ASN A 288 -11.92 -11.95 26.77
N PRO A 289 -11.13 -10.93 27.15
CA PRO A 289 -11.20 -10.39 28.51
C PRO A 289 -12.49 -9.59 28.78
N TYR A 290 -13.31 -9.37 27.74
CA TYR A 290 -14.62 -8.72 27.81
C TYR A 290 -15.77 -9.69 27.52
N LEU A 291 -15.58 -10.99 27.79
CA LEU A 291 -16.63 -12.00 27.67
C LEU A 291 -17.93 -11.55 28.36
N GLY A 292 -19.04 -11.58 27.61
CA GLY A 292 -20.37 -11.14 28.06
C GLY A 292 -20.70 -9.65 27.82
N GLU A 293 -19.74 -8.83 27.41
CA GLU A 293 -20.02 -7.47 26.92
C GLU A 293 -20.64 -7.49 25.52
N VAL A 294 -21.43 -6.47 25.20
CA VAL A 294 -22.03 -6.32 23.87
C VAL A 294 -20.95 -5.95 22.86
N GLN A 295 -20.83 -6.74 21.78
CA GLN A 295 -19.83 -6.55 20.74
C GLN A 295 -20.45 -6.68 19.34
N LYS A 296 -21.21 -5.67 18.91
CA LYS A 296 -22.03 -5.69 17.69
C LYS A 296 -21.57 -4.66 16.64
N TRP A 297 -20.28 -4.34 16.65
CA TRP A 297 -19.68 -3.48 15.64
C TRP A 297 -19.74 -4.15 14.26
N ASN A 298 -20.00 -3.39 13.21
CA ASN A 298 -20.23 -3.93 11.87
C ASN A 298 -19.10 -3.57 10.92
N VAL A 299 -18.57 -4.59 10.23
CA VAL A 299 -17.64 -4.42 9.12
C VAL A 299 -18.40 -3.94 7.89
N TRP A 300 -17.86 -2.96 7.19
CA TRP A 300 -18.41 -2.41 5.96
C TRP A 300 -17.29 -2.19 4.95
N HIS A 301 -17.67 -2.25 3.67
CA HIS A 301 -16.85 -1.80 2.57
C HIS A 301 -17.70 -0.85 1.73
N LYS A 302 -17.08 0.23 1.26
CA LYS A 302 -17.73 1.13 0.32
C LYS A 302 -17.89 0.37 -1.00
N ASP A 303 -19.10 0.37 -1.54
CA ASP A 303 -19.33 -0.03 -2.92
C ASP A 303 -18.63 0.98 -3.85
N ASN A 304 -17.36 0.73 -4.14
CA ASN A 304 -16.68 1.36 -5.26
C ASN A 304 -17.15 0.61 -6.51
N ASP A 305 -18.25 1.09 -7.10
CA ASP A 305 -18.69 0.57 -8.39
C ASP A 305 -17.66 0.89 -9.47
N LEU A 306 -17.86 0.33 -10.67
CA LEU A 306 -16.99 0.57 -11.82
C LEU A 306 -16.82 2.06 -12.18
N TRP A 307 -17.73 2.91 -11.70
CA TRP A 307 -17.78 4.34 -12.01
C TRP A 307 -17.20 5.19 -10.88
N TYR A 308 -16.67 4.55 -9.84
CA TYR A 308 -16.01 5.24 -8.76
C TYR A 308 -14.85 6.09 -9.29
N MET A 309 -14.87 7.39 -8.98
CA MET A 309 -13.92 8.39 -9.48
C MET A 309 -13.96 8.65 -11.00
N VAL A 310 -14.88 8.03 -11.75
CA VAL A 310 -15.06 8.28 -13.19
C VAL A 310 -15.99 9.48 -13.42
N GLY A 311 -15.65 10.35 -14.38
CA GLY A 311 -16.46 11.50 -14.75
C GLY A 311 -17.87 11.12 -15.22
N LYS A 312 -18.86 12.02 -15.04
CA LYS A 312 -20.26 11.75 -15.47
C LYS A 312 -20.40 11.60 -16.99
N GLN A 313 -19.66 12.42 -17.75
CA GLN A 313 -19.64 12.34 -19.21
C GLN A 313 -19.10 10.99 -19.66
N ASP A 314 -18.06 10.54 -18.97
CA ASP A 314 -17.35 9.30 -19.22
C ASP A 314 -18.19 8.07 -18.91
N THR A 315 -18.82 8.08 -17.73
CA THR A 315 -19.81 7.09 -17.31
C THR A 315 -20.93 6.96 -18.35
N SER A 316 -21.41 8.06 -18.92
CA SER A 316 -22.52 8.03 -19.89
C SER A 316 -22.17 7.35 -21.21
N LEU A 317 -20.89 7.44 -21.62
CA LEU A 317 -20.36 6.77 -22.80
C LEU A 317 -20.10 5.29 -22.53
N PHE A 318 -19.55 4.97 -21.36
CA PHE A 318 -18.98 3.65 -21.07
C PHE A 318 -19.96 2.69 -20.40
N LYS A 319 -20.96 3.18 -19.66
CA LYS A 319 -21.90 2.34 -18.88
C LYS A 319 -22.75 1.36 -19.69
N LYS A 320 -22.81 1.52 -21.01
CA LYS A 320 -23.57 0.66 -21.91
C LYS A 320 -22.71 -0.35 -22.66
N ARG A 321 -21.40 -0.42 -22.40
CA ARG A 321 -20.50 -1.36 -23.07
C ARG A 321 -20.47 -2.71 -22.35
N ASP A 322 -20.33 -3.77 -23.12
CA ASP A 322 -20.26 -5.15 -22.61
C ASP A 322 -18.93 -5.48 -21.92
N ASP A 323 -17.90 -4.68 -22.16
CA ASP A 323 -16.54 -4.86 -21.64
C ASP A 323 -16.20 -3.94 -20.45
N ALA A 324 -17.19 -3.24 -19.91
CA ALA A 324 -16.96 -2.21 -18.92
C ALA A 324 -16.22 -2.74 -17.68
N GLU A 325 -16.53 -3.97 -17.25
CA GLU A 325 -15.90 -4.67 -16.12
C GLU A 325 -14.38 -4.80 -16.20
N MET A 326 -13.78 -4.74 -17.40
CA MET A 326 -12.32 -4.77 -17.56
C MET A 326 -11.64 -3.51 -16.99
N CYS A 327 -12.39 -2.41 -16.81
CA CYS A 327 -11.91 -1.18 -16.20
C CYS A 327 -12.13 -1.11 -14.70
N ARG A 328 -12.69 -2.15 -14.07
CA ARG A 328 -13.04 -2.13 -12.66
C ARG A 328 -11.80 -1.90 -11.79
N HIS A 329 -11.87 -0.90 -10.90
CA HIS A 329 -10.92 -0.76 -9.82
C HIS A 329 -11.27 -1.75 -8.70
N LEU A 330 -10.24 -2.41 -8.16
CA LEU A 330 -10.42 -3.39 -7.09
C LEU A 330 -10.31 -2.75 -5.70
N ASP A 331 -9.88 -1.50 -5.60
CA ASP A 331 -9.74 -0.83 -4.32
C ASP A 331 -11.10 -0.51 -3.72
N ALA A 332 -11.23 -0.69 -2.41
CA ALA A 332 -12.42 -0.33 -1.66
C ALA A 332 -12.04 0.22 -0.29
N CYS A 333 -12.53 1.42 0.04
CA CYS A 333 -12.46 1.90 1.41
C CYS A 333 -13.28 0.94 2.28
N GLY A 334 -12.72 0.49 3.40
CA GLY A 334 -13.45 -0.33 4.35
C GLY A 334 -13.20 0.09 5.79
N GLY A 335 -13.94 -0.54 6.69
CA GLY A 335 -13.75 -0.35 8.11
C GLY A 335 -14.67 -1.18 8.97
N ILE A 336 -14.44 -1.13 10.27
CA ILE A 336 -15.39 -1.58 11.28
C ILE A 336 -15.99 -0.36 11.98
N SER A 337 -17.30 -0.39 12.22
CA SER A 337 -18.03 0.79 12.68
C SER A 337 -19.10 0.53 13.71
N ALA A 338 -19.39 1.59 14.47
CA ALA A 338 -20.50 1.65 15.42
C ALA A 338 -21.03 3.08 15.51
N SER A 339 -22.33 3.21 15.78
CA SER A 339 -23.04 4.49 15.85
C SER A 339 -23.84 4.67 17.13
N LYS A 340 -24.16 3.57 17.83
CA LYS A 340 -25.01 3.58 19.02
C LYS A 340 -24.32 2.92 20.20
N ALA A 341 -24.69 3.33 21.41
CA ALA A 341 -24.22 2.67 22.63
C ALA A 341 -24.61 1.17 22.67
N GLU A 342 -25.74 0.80 22.06
CA GLU A 342 -26.19 -0.59 21.94
C GLU A 342 -25.33 -1.46 21.02
N ASP A 343 -24.47 -0.86 20.19
CA ASP A 343 -23.47 -1.58 19.40
C ASP A 343 -22.32 -2.07 20.30
N GLY A 344 -22.16 -1.47 21.48
CA GLY A 344 -21.20 -1.85 22.51
C GLY A 344 -19.76 -1.57 22.11
N MET A 345 -18.92 -2.61 22.10
CA MET A 345 -17.48 -2.48 21.86
C MET A 345 -16.94 -3.38 20.75
N VAL A 346 -15.80 -3.02 20.21
CA VAL A 346 -14.94 -3.92 19.43
C VAL A 346 -13.71 -4.23 20.26
N VAL A 347 -13.32 -5.50 20.29
CA VAL A 347 -12.11 -5.98 20.95
C VAL A 347 -11.16 -6.52 19.89
N PHE A 348 -9.93 -6.02 19.88
CA PHE A 348 -8.84 -6.47 19.02
C PHE A 348 -7.85 -7.27 19.87
N ARG A 349 -7.62 -8.53 19.51
CA ARG A 349 -6.46 -9.28 20.00
C ARG A 349 -5.25 -8.87 19.18
N LEU A 350 -4.22 -8.38 19.87
CA LEU A 350 -2.99 -7.91 19.25
C LEU A 350 -1.99 -9.07 19.10
N PRO A 351 -1.18 -9.07 18.03
CA PRO A 351 -0.13 -10.07 17.86
C PRO A 351 0.96 -9.87 18.92
N LYS A 352 1.95 -10.76 18.91
CA LYS A 352 3.19 -10.50 19.65
C LYS A 352 3.81 -9.20 19.10
N MET A 353 4.05 -8.24 19.99
CA MET A 353 4.67 -6.96 19.68
C MET A 353 6.09 -6.93 20.25
N GLU A 354 7.01 -6.25 19.58
CA GLU A 354 8.38 -6.01 20.04
C GLU A 354 8.52 -4.66 20.73
N VAL A 355 7.83 -3.64 20.23
CA VAL A 355 7.99 -2.26 20.74
C VAL A 355 6.83 -1.89 21.66
N GLY A 356 5.63 -2.38 21.37
CA GLY A 356 4.39 -1.99 22.06
C GLY A 356 3.81 -0.69 21.49
N LEU A 357 4.04 -0.42 20.21
CA LEU A 357 3.35 0.63 19.47
C LEU A 357 1.94 0.15 19.14
N VAL A 358 0.93 0.95 19.44
CA VAL A 358 -0.47 0.67 19.05
C VAL A 358 -1.08 1.92 18.44
N VAL A 359 -1.56 1.80 17.20
CA VAL A 359 -2.17 2.90 16.46
C VAL A 359 -3.52 2.46 15.90
N VAL A 360 -4.49 3.36 15.98
CA VAL A 360 -5.80 3.22 15.36
C VAL A 360 -5.97 4.32 14.33
N CYS A 361 -6.42 3.95 13.14
CA CYS A 361 -6.73 4.86 12.05
C CYS A 361 -8.20 4.77 11.69
N GLY A 362 -8.76 5.91 11.30
CA GLY A 362 -10.17 6.01 10.95
C GLY A 362 -10.39 6.40 9.48
N CYS A 363 -11.52 5.96 8.95
CA CYS A 363 -12.07 6.45 7.69
C CYS A 363 -13.19 7.48 7.99
N CYS A 364 -13.54 8.43 7.15
CA CYS A 364 -12.99 8.88 5.88
C CYS A 364 -12.99 10.41 5.98
N GLY A 365 -11.82 11.04 5.98
CA GLY A 365 -11.72 12.47 6.25
C GLY A 365 -10.29 12.91 6.56
N LYS A 366 -10.06 14.22 6.61
CA LYS A 366 -8.70 14.76 6.78
C LYS A 366 -8.22 14.78 8.22
N ASP A 367 -9.08 15.04 9.20
CA ASP A 367 -8.72 15.19 10.62
C ASP A 367 -9.46 14.16 11.49
N VAL A 368 -9.64 12.94 10.98
CA VAL A 368 -10.39 11.87 11.66
C VAL A 368 -9.71 11.46 12.96
N GLY A 369 -8.37 11.43 13.00
CA GLY A 369 -7.62 11.05 14.18
C GLY A 369 -8.01 11.86 15.42
N GLN A 370 -7.95 13.19 15.27
CA GLN A 370 -8.30 14.13 16.33
C GLN A 370 -9.79 14.04 16.70
N ASN A 371 -10.68 14.25 15.72
CA ASN A 371 -12.10 14.43 15.97
C ASN A 371 -12.79 13.13 16.44
N MET A 372 -12.41 11.97 15.89
CA MET A 372 -13.09 10.70 16.14
C MET A 372 -12.56 9.98 17.36
N PHE A 373 -11.24 10.02 17.62
CA PHE A 373 -10.64 9.22 18.69
C PHE A 373 -10.23 10.05 19.90
N MET A 374 -9.61 11.22 19.70
CA MET A 374 -9.10 12.05 20.81
C MET A 374 -10.21 12.89 21.44
N ASP A 375 -10.98 13.62 20.63
CA ASP A 375 -11.97 14.58 21.12
C ASP A 375 -13.35 13.95 21.40
N ASN A 376 -13.56 12.69 21.00
CA ASN A 376 -14.84 12.02 21.16
C ASN A 376 -15.02 11.49 22.60
N GLU A 377 -15.71 12.25 23.45
CA GLU A 377 -16.00 11.86 24.84
C GLU A 377 -16.89 10.61 24.95
N ASN A 378 -17.63 10.27 23.89
CA ASN A 378 -18.52 9.11 23.86
C ASN A 378 -17.82 7.81 23.47
N LEU A 379 -16.50 7.84 23.26
CA LEU A 379 -15.69 6.67 22.90
C LEU A 379 -14.68 6.38 24.00
N GLU A 380 -14.83 5.27 24.71
CA GLU A 380 -13.80 4.77 25.62
C GLU A 380 -12.82 3.86 24.86
N ILE A 381 -11.52 4.07 25.07
CA ILE A 381 -10.47 3.23 24.48
C ILE A 381 -9.68 2.61 25.64
N SER A 382 -9.61 1.29 25.66
CA SER A 382 -8.96 0.52 26.72
C SER A 382 -7.85 -0.37 26.17
N PHE A 383 -6.79 -0.56 26.95
CA PHE A 383 -5.73 -1.53 26.69
C PHE A 383 -5.67 -2.51 27.86
N ASN A 384 -5.76 -3.82 27.58
CA ASN A 384 -5.77 -4.87 28.60
C ASN A 384 -6.77 -4.59 29.74
N THR A 385 -8.02 -4.24 29.41
CA THR A 385 -9.09 -3.89 30.37
C THR A 385 -8.94 -2.58 31.13
N VAL A 386 -7.87 -1.82 30.88
CA VAL A 386 -7.62 -0.53 31.52
C VAL A 386 -7.95 0.62 30.54
N PRO A 387 -8.90 1.52 30.88
CA PRO A 387 -9.15 2.71 30.08
C PRO A 387 -7.89 3.56 29.95
N LEU A 388 -7.54 3.90 28.71
CA LEU A 388 -6.40 4.73 28.40
C LEU A 388 -6.74 6.22 28.59
N ASN A 389 -5.77 6.98 29.08
CA ASN A 389 -5.91 8.42 29.21
C ASN A 389 -5.72 9.10 27.84
N LYS A 390 -6.80 9.63 27.25
CA LYS A 390 -6.76 10.29 25.94
C LYS A 390 -5.80 11.48 25.86
N THR A 391 -5.44 12.11 26.99
CA THR A 391 -4.48 13.22 26.98
C THR A 391 -3.05 12.78 26.66
N THR A 392 -2.76 11.47 26.69
CA THR A 392 -1.46 10.92 26.28
C THR A 392 -1.41 10.53 24.81
N PHE A 393 -2.54 10.57 24.11
CA PHE A 393 -2.62 10.25 22.69
C PHE A 393 -2.04 11.38 21.85
N ASP A 394 -1.55 11.04 20.66
CA ASP A 394 -1.16 12.01 19.66
C ASP A 394 -1.53 11.57 18.25
N VAL A 395 -1.81 12.54 17.40
CA VAL A 395 -2.07 12.35 15.97
C VAL A 395 -0.78 11.90 15.30
N TRP A 396 -0.74 10.65 14.86
CA TRP A 396 0.43 10.02 14.25
C TRP A 396 0.02 8.73 13.52
N PRO A 397 0.62 8.41 12.36
CA PRO A 397 1.66 9.17 11.65
C PRO A 397 1.09 10.32 10.81
N ASN A 398 -0.21 10.31 10.56
CA ASN A 398 -0.93 11.34 9.83
C ASN A 398 -2.20 11.75 10.60
N LYS A 399 -2.96 12.69 10.03
CA LYS A 399 -4.19 13.25 10.61
C LYS A 399 -5.40 12.29 10.66
N LYS A 400 -5.31 11.11 10.05
CA LYS A 400 -6.33 10.06 10.08
C LYS A 400 -6.13 9.07 11.24
N CYS A 401 -4.95 9.09 11.87
CA CYS A 401 -4.52 8.10 12.84
C CYS A 401 -4.21 8.71 14.21
N VAL A 402 -4.33 7.88 15.25
CA VAL A 402 -3.96 8.22 16.62
C VAL A 402 -3.10 7.12 17.20
N ARG A 403 -1.93 7.52 17.70
CA ARG A 403 -1.05 6.65 18.47
C ARG A 403 -1.54 6.59 19.91
N LEU A 404 -2.00 5.41 20.30
CA LEU A 404 -2.54 5.12 21.62
C LEU A 404 -1.43 4.77 22.62
N LEU A 405 -0.46 3.98 22.16
CA LEU A 405 0.71 3.57 22.93
C LEU A 405 1.96 3.78 22.07
N LYS A 406 3.02 4.35 22.66
CA LYS A 406 4.34 4.51 22.01
C LYS A 406 5.31 3.36 22.32
N LYS A 407 5.02 2.65 23.41
CA LYS A 407 5.80 1.55 23.98
C LYS A 407 4.93 0.78 24.95
N PHE A 408 5.37 -0.41 25.34
CA PHE A 408 4.71 -1.17 26.40
C PHE A 408 4.55 -0.37 27.71
N PRO A 409 3.38 -0.47 28.37
CA PRO A 409 3.24 -0.09 29.76
C PRO A 409 4.21 -0.90 30.64
N THR A 410 4.88 -0.24 31.58
CA THR A 410 5.93 -0.86 32.42
C THR A 410 5.45 -1.30 33.80
N SER A 411 4.19 -1.02 34.13
CA SER A 411 3.59 -1.31 35.43
C SER A 411 2.07 -1.31 35.31
N GLY A 412 1.38 -1.82 36.33
CA GLY A 412 -0.07 -1.82 36.39
C GLY A 412 -0.71 -2.96 35.59
N ARG A 413 -2.05 -3.03 35.62
CA ARG A 413 -2.80 -4.08 34.93
C ARG A 413 -2.65 -4.02 33.41
N GLU A 414 -2.40 -2.83 32.89
CA GLU A 414 -2.10 -2.58 31.49
C GLU A 414 -0.83 -3.31 31.01
N SER A 415 0.10 -3.61 31.93
CA SER A 415 1.32 -4.38 31.64
C SER A 415 1.14 -5.90 31.75
N GLU A 416 -0.01 -6.38 32.25
CA GLU A 416 -0.30 -7.79 32.45
C GLU A 416 -0.90 -8.41 31.18
N THR A 417 -0.50 -9.64 30.83
CA THR A 417 -1.06 -10.42 29.71
C THR A 417 -1.47 -11.83 30.16
N PRO A 418 -2.56 -11.97 30.94
CA PRO A 418 -2.93 -13.26 31.54
C PRO A 418 -3.15 -14.38 30.51
N THR A 419 -3.59 -14.03 29.30
CA THR A 419 -3.86 -14.97 28.20
C THR A 419 -2.70 -15.08 27.20
N GLY A 420 -1.56 -14.44 27.49
CA GLY A 420 -0.41 -14.38 26.58
C GLY A 420 -0.56 -13.39 25.42
N HIS A 421 -1.68 -12.66 25.35
CA HIS A 421 -1.96 -11.65 24.34
C HIS A 421 -2.28 -10.30 24.98
N HIS A 422 -1.99 -9.23 24.23
CA HIS A 422 -2.51 -7.89 24.53
C HIS A 422 -3.84 -7.68 23.81
N TYR A 423 -4.72 -6.87 24.40
CA TYR A 423 -6.02 -6.54 23.84
C TYR A 423 -6.21 -5.03 23.79
N LEU A 424 -6.70 -4.54 22.65
CA LEU A 424 -7.18 -3.18 22.48
C LEU A 424 -8.71 -3.22 22.36
N ALA A 425 -9.41 -2.38 23.10
CA ALA A 425 -10.87 -2.32 23.08
C ALA A 425 -11.36 -0.89 22.84
N LEU A 426 -12.37 -0.73 22.00
CA LEU A 426 -13.03 0.55 21.75
C LEU A 426 -14.54 0.39 22.02
N LYS A 427 -15.09 1.15 22.96
CA LYS A 427 -16.48 1.06 23.42
C LYS A 427 -17.23 2.38 23.22
N LEU A 428 -18.42 2.31 22.63
CA LEU A 428 -19.33 3.46 22.59
C LEU A 428 -20.10 3.57 23.91
N LEU A 429 -19.96 4.71 24.58
CA LEU A 429 -20.64 5.02 25.84
C LEU A 429 -22.04 5.58 25.60
N GLU A 430 -22.19 6.39 24.56
CA GLU A 430 -23.44 7.02 24.17
C GLU A 430 -23.63 6.92 22.65
N ASN A 431 -24.86 7.20 22.20
CA ASN A 431 -25.15 7.31 20.78
C ASN A 431 -24.34 8.46 20.17
N GLN A 432 -23.74 8.22 19.00
CA GLN A 432 -22.98 9.24 18.30
C GLN A 432 -23.93 10.33 17.79
N VAL A 433 -23.59 11.59 18.08
CA VAL A 433 -24.27 12.75 17.53
C VAL A 433 -23.46 13.22 16.32
N GLY A 434 -23.74 12.65 15.15
CA GLY A 434 -23.03 12.99 13.91
C GLY A 434 -22.61 11.76 13.11
N ALA A 435 -21.33 11.68 12.77
CA ALA A 435 -20.77 10.56 12.01
C ALA A 435 -20.47 9.36 12.92
N ASP A 436 -20.62 8.15 12.39
CA ASP A 436 -20.26 6.91 13.07
C ASP A 436 -18.77 6.89 13.43
N VAL A 437 -18.41 6.16 14.49
CA VAL A 437 -17.01 5.80 14.72
C VAL A 437 -16.65 4.72 13.71
N ARG A 438 -15.65 4.97 12.86
CA ARG A 438 -15.23 4.09 11.76
C ARG A 438 -13.72 3.88 11.81
N ILE A 439 -13.32 2.68 12.19
CA ILE A 439 -11.90 2.26 12.22
C ILE A 439 -11.58 1.64 10.87
N SER A 440 -10.63 2.23 10.13
CA SER A 440 -10.19 1.70 8.85
C SER A 440 -9.13 0.61 9.03
N HIS A 441 -8.18 0.85 9.94
CA HIS A 441 -7.15 -0.11 10.26
C HIS A 441 -6.55 0.11 11.65
N VAL A 442 -5.99 -0.96 12.21
CA VAL A 442 -5.23 -0.97 13.46
C VAL A 442 -3.89 -1.61 13.18
N PHE A 443 -2.80 -0.93 13.52
CA PHE A 443 -1.46 -1.49 13.34
C PHE A 443 -0.63 -1.41 14.62
N THR A 444 0.30 -2.35 14.72
CA THR A 444 1.12 -2.61 15.89
C THR A 444 2.54 -2.98 15.51
N ILE A 445 3.50 -2.66 16.38
CA ILE A 445 4.89 -3.13 16.26
C ILE A 445 5.43 -3.61 17.60
#